data_AF-A0A2R9ST53-F1
#
_entry.id   AF-A0A2R9ST53-F1
#
_cell.length_a   1.000
_cell.length_b   1.000
_cell.length_c   1.000
_cell.angle_alpha   90.00
_cell.angle_beta   90.00
_cell.angle_gamma   90.00
#
_symmetry.space_group_name_H-M   'P 1'
#
loop_
_entity.id
_entity.type
_entity.pdbx_description
1 polymer ?
#
loop_
_entity_poly.entity_id
_entity_poly.type
_entity_poly.pdbx_seq_one_letter_code
_entity_poly.pdbx_strand_id
1 'polypeptide(L)'
;MMKPKYQVPTNQRLSDTRIARLSEKLNEASDLSKVKQVRTYFKPYFTDRLIQQIIEQEGLHFKEMNFDMNTATVNYASNTSAMLIQSYIPGNILTGELHYVFDREAHIIYANGAWKVDKVSDHLRQIPNMSLEPDLQ
;
A
#
# COMPACT_ATOMS: atom_id res chain seq x y z
N MET A 1 -4.23 -21.27 8.15
CA MET A 1 -3.13 -20.31 8.39
C MET A 1 -1.91 -20.72 7.57
N MET A 2 -1.51 -19.95 6.57
CA MET A 2 -0.26 -20.21 5.83
C MET A 2 0.92 -19.86 6.72
N LYS A 3 1.84 -20.81 6.95
CA LYS A 3 3.10 -20.53 7.64
C LYS A 3 3.94 -19.59 6.77
N PRO A 4 4.54 -18.51 7.32
CA PRO A 4 5.40 -17.64 6.55
C PRO A 4 6.59 -18.45 6.01
N LYS A 5 6.81 -18.39 4.69
CA LYS A 5 7.85 -19.13 3.98
C LYS A 5 9.27 -18.74 4.43
N TYR A 6 9.42 -17.61 5.14
CA TYR A 6 10.67 -17.07 5.62
C TYR A 6 10.60 -16.66 7.09
N GLN A 7 11.65 -16.99 7.85
CA GLN A 7 11.82 -16.52 9.22
C GLN A 7 12.62 -15.22 9.22
N VAL A 8 11.92 -14.08 9.24
CA VAL A 8 12.56 -12.79 9.50
C VAL A 8 12.79 -12.65 11.02
N PRO A 9 14.01 -12.30 11.47
CA PRO A 9 14.28 -12.04 12.89
C PRO A 9 13.25 -11.08 13.47
N THR A 10 12.69 -11.37 14.65
CA THR A 10 11.58 -10.59 15.22
C THR A 10 11.92 -9.11 15.37
N ASN A 11 13.17 -8.79 15.74
CA ASN A 11 13.68 -7.42 15.85
C ASN A 11 13.85 -6.69 14.51
N GLN A 12 13.83 -7.42 13.39
CA GLN A 12 13.90 -6.87 12.04
C GLN A 12 12.54 -6.86 11.34
N ARG A 13 11.47 -7.38 11.95
CA ARG A 13 10.13 -7.32 11.34
C ARG A 13 9.64 -5.87 11.27
N LEU A 14 8.92 -5.55 10.21
CA LEU A 14 8.09 -4.36 10.14
C LEU A 14 7.13 -4.36 11.34
N SER A 15 7.25 -3.35 12.21
CA SER A 15 6.27 -3.10 13.25
C SER A 15 5.02 -2.46 12.66
N ASP A 16 3.88 -2.61 13.35
CA ASP A 16 2.61 -2.00 12.93
C ASP A 16 2.74 -0.48 12.77
N THR A 17 3.47 0.18 13.67
CA THR A 17 3.77 1.62 13.54
C THR A 17 4.56 1.94 12.28
N ARG A 18 5.50 1.08 11.86
CA ARG A 18 6.23 1.29 10.61
C ARG A 18 5.32 1.08 9.41
N ILE A 19 4.48 0.05 9.42
CA ILE A 19 3.52 -0.24 8.35
C ILE A 19 2.55 0.93 8.17
N ALA A 20 1.97 1.42 9.27
CA ALA A 20 1.07 2.58 9.26
C ALA A 20 1.74 3.82 8.64
N ARG A 21 2.96 4.16 9.08
CA ARG A 21 3.71 5.30 8.52
C ARG A 21 4.02 5.12 7.03
N LEU A 22 4.36 3.91 6.59
CA LEU A 22 4.59 3.66 5.15
C LEU A 22 3.28 3.83 4.36
N SER A 23 2.15 3.32 4.86
CA SER A 23 0.83 3.50 4.25
C SER A 23 0.44 4.97 4.13
N GLU A 24 0.56 5.74 5.23
CA GLU A 24 0.26 7.18 5.25
C GLU A 24 1.11 7.92 4.22
N LYS A 25 2.41 7.63 4.16
CA LYS A 25 3.31 8.29 3.21
C LYS A 25 3.03 7.90 1.77
N LEU A 26 2.57 6.67 1.51
CA LEU A 26 2.10 6.28 0.18
C LEU A 26 0.83 7.04 -0.21
N ASN A 27 -0.09 7.28 0.73
CA ASN A 27 -1.29 8.10 0.49
C ASN A 27 -0.91 9.56 0.24
N GLU A 28 0.05 10.13 0.97
CA GLU A 28 0.53 11.49 0.73
C GLU A 28 1.30 11.62 -0.59
N ALA A 29 2.01 10.57 -1.01
CA ALA A 29 2.78 10.57 -2.25
C ALA A 29 1.93 10.58 -3.52
N SER A 30 0.62 10.34 -3.42
CA SER A 30 -0.32 10.50 -4.54
C SER A 30 -0.71 11.96 -4.78
N ASP A 31 -0.47 12.86 -3.82
CA ASP A 31 -0.67 14.31 -3.95
C ASP A 31 0.51 15.13 -3.40
N LEU A 32 1.41 15.54 -4.30
CA LEU A 32 2.58 16.34 -3.93
C LEU A 32 2.27 17.82 -3.65
N SER A 33 1.03 18.28 -3.82
CA SER A 33 0.67 19.71 -3.69
C SER A 33 1.02 20.32 -2.32
N LYS A 34 1.07 19.48 -1.28
CA LYS A 34 1.39 19.89 0.10
C LYS A 34 2.87 19.66 0.47
N VAL A 35 3.69 19.09 -0.42
CA VAL A 35 5.07 18.67 -0.13
C VAL A 35 6.08 19.56 -0.82
N LYS A 36 6.67 20.52 -0.08
CA LYS A 36 7.65 21.48 -0.63
C LYS A 36 8.99 20.86 -1.02
N GLN A 37 9.49 19.92 -0.23
CA GLN A 37 10.79 19.27 -0.44
C GLN A 37 10.64 17.76 -0.52
N VAL A 38 10.09 17.28 -1.64
CA VAL A 38 9.71 15.87 -1.88
C VAL A 38 10.82 14.90 -1.47
N ARG A 39 12.07 15.12 -1.91
CA ARG A 39 13.19 14.23 -1.57
C ARG A 39 13.44 14.14 -0.07
N THR A 40 13.62 15.29 0.60
CA THR A 40 13.88 15.34 2.05
C THR A 40 12.75 14.70 2.84
N TYR A 41 11.51 14.99 2.44
CA TYR A 41 10.31 14.56 3.14
C TYR A 41 10.11 13.04 3.08
N PHE A 42 10.33 12.42 1.91
CA PHE A 42 10.09 10.99 1.71
C PHE A 42 11.31 10.09 1.95
N LYS A 43 12.54 10.63 2.03
CA LYS A 43 13.78 9.86 2.24
C LYS A 43 13.77 8.85 3.40
N PRO A 44 13.10 9.13 4.55
CA PRO A 44 13.01 8.14 5.62
C PRO A 44 12.15 6.92 5.27
N TYR A 45 11.29 7.01 4.26
CA TYR A 45 10.23 6.04 3.96
C TYR A 45 10.43 5.34 2.63
N PHE A 46 10.99 6.02 1.64
CA PHE A 46 11.13 5.54 0.27
C PHE A 46 12.60 5.50 -0.16
N THR A 47 12.91 4.63 -1.11
CA THR A 47 14.22 4.63 -1.78
C THR A 47 14.36 5.85 -2.68
N ASP A 48 15.59 6.29 -2.94
CA ASP A 48 15.84 7.43 -3.84
C ASP A 48 15.27 7.16 -5.25
N ARG A 49 15.25 5.89 -5.66
CA ARG A 49 14.61 5.42 -6.89
C ARG A 49 13.12 5.73 -6.92
N LEU A 50 12.36 5.29 -5.90
CA LEU A 50 10.92 5.56 -5.84
C LEU A 50 10.63 7.06 -5.74
N ILE A 51 11.42 7.79 -4.97
CA ILE A 51 11.30 9.25 -4.85
C ILE A 51 11.49 9.92 -6.22
N GLN A 52 12.49 9.48 -6.99
CA GLN A 52 12.71 9.98 -8.34
C GLN A 52 11.49 9.73 -9.23
N GLN A 53 10.94 8.51 -9.21
CA GLN A 53 9.75 8.16 -9.96
C GLN A 53 8.54 9.04 -9.57
N ILE A 54 8.31 9.24 -8.26
CA ILE A 54 7.22 10.10 -7.75
C ILE A 54 7.36 11.54 -8.27
N ILE A 55 8.59 12.07 -8.32
CA ILE A 55 8.83 13.43 -8.84
C ILE A 55 8.55 13.49 -10.34
N GLU A 56 9.03 12.51 -11.11
CA GLU A 56 8.84 12.46 -12.56
C GLU A 56 7.38 12.27 -12.98
N GLN A 57 6.61 11.54 -12.18
CA GLN A 57 5.19 11.24 -12.42
C GLN A 57 4.25 12.25 -11.74
N GLU A 58 4.81 13.26 -11.06
CA GLU A 58 4.07 14.25 -10.27
C GLU A 58 3.17 13.65 -9.16
N GLY A 59 3.51 12.45 -8.71
CA GLY A 59 2.78 11.69 -7.70
C GLY A 59 2.68 10.20 -8.03
N LEU A 60 2.14 9.44 -7.09
CA LEU A 60 1.64 8.08 -7.36
C LEU A 60 0.24 8.14 -7.99
N HIS A 61 -0.16 7.05 -8.66
CA HIS A 61 -1.51 6.92 -9.19
C HIS A 61 -2.57 6.92 -8.07
N PHE A 62 -3.83 7.13 -8.44
CA PHE A 62 -4.99 7.07 -7.54
C PHE A 62 -4.99 8.09 -6.39
N LYS A 63 -4.77 9.36 -6.73
CA LYS A 63 -4.79 10.53 -5.84
C LYS A 63 -5.99 10.62 -4.87
N GLU A 64 -7.16 10.15 -5.29
CA GLU A 64 -8.40 10.25 -4.52
C GLU A 64 -8.62 9.07 -3.55
N MET A 65 -7.76 8.05 -3.58
CA MET A 65 -7.91 6.85 -2.76
C MET A 65 -7.10 6.97 -1.48
N ASN A 66 -7.77 6.80 -0.35
CA ASN A 66 -7.13 6.74 0.95
C ASN A 66 -7.12 5.29 1.43
N PHE A 67 -6.03 4.58 1.13
CA PHE A 67 -5.86 3.18 1.53
C PHE A 67 -5.73 3.07 3.05
N ASP A 68 -6.59 2.26 3.66
CA ASP A 68 -6.65 2.04 5.11
C ASP A 68 -5.65 0.95 5.54
N MET A 69 -5.04 1.14 6.70
CA MET A 69 -4.17 0.18 7.36
C MET A 69 -4.95 -1.06 7.85
N ASN A 70 -6.26 -0.96 8.07
CA ASN A 70 -7.12 -2.11 8.41
C ASN A 70 -7.15 -3.19 7.31
N THR A 71 -6.81 -2.84 6.08
CA THR A 71 -6.70 -3.78 4.95
C THR A 71 -5.28 -4.26 4.71
N ALA A 72 -4.30 -3.79 5.49
CA ALA A 72 -2.90 -4.03 5.25
C ALA A 72 -2.52 -5.49 5.55
N THR A 73 -1.95 -6.15 4.54
CA THR A 73 -1.29 -7.45 4.70
C THR A 73 0.19 -7.32 4.34
N VAL A 74 1.06 -7.89 5.16
CA VAL A 74 2.51 -7.92 4.90
C VAL A 74 2.99 -9.34 4.66
N ASN A 75 3.54 -9.58 3.47
CA ASN A 75 4.10 -10.86 3.06
C ASN A 75 5.62 -10.72 2.88
N TYR A 76 6.40 -11.39 3.74
CA TYR A 76 7.86 -11.38 3.62
C TYR A 76 8.33 -12.32 2.51
N ALA A 77 9.14 -11.80 1.59
CA ALA A 77 9.79 -12.57 0.54
C ALA A 77 11.23 -12.97 0.90
N SER A 78 11.86 -12.24 1.83
CA SER A 78 13.15 -12.59 2.45
C SER A 78 13.32 -11.87 3.79
N ASN A 79 14.50 -11.96 4.40
CA ASN A 79 14.88 -11.14 5.56
C ASN A 79 15.09 -9.66 5.24
N THR A 80 15.15 -9.29 3.95
CA THR A 80 15.39 -7.92 3.48
C THR A 80 14.35 -7.43 2.48
N SER A 81 13.30 -8.22 2.20
CA SER A 81 12.22 -7.84 1.28
C SER A 81 10.85 -8.29 1.79
N ALA A 82 9.85 -7.44 1.57
CA ALA A 82 8.46 -7.71 1.89
C ALA A 82 7.53 -7.03 0.88
N MET A 83 6.31 -7.53 0.78
CA MET A 83 5.21 -6.89 0.06
C MET A 83 4.17 -6.41 1.06
N LEU A 84 3.84 -5.12 1.02
CA LEU A 84 2.67 -4.55 1.70
C LEU A 84 1.55 -4.44 0.67
N ILE A 85 0.43 -5.10 0.96
CA ILE A 85 -0.77 -5.11 0.12
C ILE A 85 -1.87 -4.39 0.88
N GLN A 86 -2.55 -3.45 0.23
CA GLN A 86 -3.70 -2.74 0.78
C GLN A 86 -4.78 -2.64 -0.28
N SER A 87 -6.04 -2.65 0.16
CA SER A 87 -7.19 -2.58 -0.73
C SER A 87 -8.05 -1.37 -0.38
N TYR A 88 -8.56 -0.69 -1.40
CA TYR A 88 -9.53 0.37 -1.29
C TYR A 88 -10.80 -0.01 -2.05
N ILE A 89 -11.92 0.01 -1.33
CA ILE A 89 -13.24 -0.24 -1.90
C ILE A 89 -13.92 1.12 -2.04
N PRO A 90 -14.13 1.63 -3.27
CA PRO A 90 -14.83 2.89 -3.47
C PRO A 90 -16.28 2.75 -3.01
N GLY A 91 -16.72 3.61 -2.09
CA GLY A 91 -18.09 3.56 -1.60
C GLY A 91 -19.06 4.08 -2.67
N ASN A 92 -19.80 3.21 -3.35
CA ASN A 92 -21.00 3.59 -4.10
C ASN A 92 -22.22 2.85 -3.55
N ILE A 93 -22.80 3.43 -2.50
CA ILE A 93 -23.95 2.89 -1.75
C ILE A 93 -25.30 3.16 -2.45
N LEU A 94 -25.31 3.87 -3.58
CA LEU A 94 -26.55 4.31 -4.24
C LEU A 94 -27.05 3.34 -5.32
N THR A 95 -26.17 2.53 -5.93
CA THR A 95 -26.54 1.59 -7.00
C THR A 95 -26.44 0.12 -6.59
N GLY A 96 -25.95 -0.19 -5.39
CA GLY A 96 -25.76 -1.57 -4.92
C GLY A 96 -24.66 -2.35 -5.65
N GLU A 97 -23.95 -1.70 -6.55
CA GLU A 97 -22.99 -2.31 -7.47
C GLU A 97 -21.56 -1.94 -7.10
N LEU A 98 -21.05 -2.56 -6.03
CA LEU A 98 -19.61 -2.54 -5.72
C LEU A 98 -18.92 -3.62 -6.55
N HIS A 99 -18.54 -3.26 -7.78
CA HIS A 99 -17.87 -4.21 -8.67
C HIS A 99 -16.36 -4.19 -8.58
N TYR A 100 -15.74 -3.19 -7.94
CA TYR A 100 -14.31 -2.95 -8.08
C TYR A 100 -13.58 -2.75 -6.76
N VAL A 101 -12.38 -3.30 -6.69
CA VAL A 101 -11.39 -3.06 -5.63
C VAL A 101 -10.14 -2.51 -6.29
N PHE A 102 -9.61 -1.45 -5.71
CA PHE A 102 -8.28 -0.96 -6.05
C PHE A 102 -7.31 -1.56 -5.05
N ASP A 103 -6.32 -2.28 -5.55
CA ASP A 103 -5.23 -2.78 -4.73
C ASP A 103 -3.97 -1.98 -4.99
N ARG A 104 -3.24 -1.73 -3.91
CA ARG A 104 -1.90 -1.20 -3.94
C ARG A 104 -0.94 -2.25 -3.39
N GLU A 105 0.08 -2.55 -4.17
CA GLU A 105 1.20 -3.40 -3.79
C GLU A 105 2.47 -2.54 -3.67
N ALA A 106 3.00 -2.45 -2.46
CA ALA A 106 4.24 -1.76 -2.17
C ALA A 106 5.34 -2.79 -1.86
N HIS A 107 6.34 -2.87 -2.75
CA HIS A 107 7.55 -3.64 -2.50
C HIS A 107 8.45 -2.87 -1.55
N ILE A 108 8.76 -3.47 -0.40
CA ILE A 108 9.53 -2.86 0.68
C ILE A 108 10.86 -3.60 0.82
N ILE A 109 11.97 -2.86 0.86
CA ILE A 109 13.31 -3.40 1.09
C ILE A 109 13.90 -2.90 2.40
N TYR A 110 14.69 -3.73 3.07
CA TYR A 110 15.49 -3.32 4.21
C TYR A 110 16.84 -2.78 3.73
N ALA A 111 17.04 -1.46 3.83
CA ALA A 111 18.26 -0.79 3.39
C ALA A 111 18.70 0.26 4.43
N ASN A 112 19.99 0.29 4.74
CA ASN A 112 20.61 1.25 5.67
C ASN A 112 19.89 1.31 7.03
N GLY A 113 19.54 0.14 7.59
CA GLY A 113 18.92 0.04 8.91
C GLY A 113 17.41 0.26 8.94
N ALA A 114 16.75 0.52 7.81
CA ALA A 114 15.31 0.80 7.76
C ALA A 114 14.60 0.11 6.60
N TRP A 115 13.36 -0.31 6.83
CA TRP A 115 12.46 -0.78 5.78
C TRP A 115 11.89 0.38 4.97
N LYS A 116 12.15 0.42 3.67
CA LYS A 116 11.71 1.48 2.76
C LYS A 116 10.95 0.93 1.58
N VAL A 117 9.96 1.66 1.08
CA VAL A 117 9.28 1.29 -0.16
C VAL A 117 10.22 1.57 -1.33
N ASP A 118 10.41 0.57 -2.18
CA ASP A 118 11.26 0.65 -3.37
C ASP A 118 10.45 0.76 -4.66
N LYS A 119 9.26 0.15 -4.69
CA LYS A 119 8.38 0.14 -5.85
C LYS A 119 6.93 0.07 -5.40
N VAL A 120 6.06 0.73 -6.15
CA VAL A 120 4.62 0.64 -6.00
C VAL A 120 4.02 0.20 -7.33
N SER A 121 3.01 -0.67 -7.25
CA SER A 121 2.15 -1.02 -8.37
C SER A 121 0.71 -1.07 -7.87
N ASP A 122 -0.19 -0.59 -8.71
CA ASP A 122 -1.59 -0.54 -8.40
C ASP A 122 -2.36 -1.32 -9.46
N HIS A 123 -3.45 -1.96 -9.07
CA HIS A 123 -4.31 -2.68 -10.01
C HIS A 123 -5.78 -2.62 -9.60
N LEU A 124 -6.64 -2.57 -10.61
CA LEU A 124 -8.08 -2.64 -10.47
C LEU A 124 -8.51 -4.10 -10.65
N ARG A 125 -9.21 -4.67 -9.67
CA ARG A 125 -9.85 -5.98 -9.80
C ARG A 125 -11.34 -5.86 -9.66
N GLN A 126 -12.05 -6.68 -10.43
CA GLN A 126 -13.48 -6.86 -10.27
C GLN A 126 -13.75 -7.86 -9.13
N ILE A 127 -14.72 -7.60 -8.25
CA ILE A 127 -15.27 -8.61 -7.35
C ILE A 127 -16.43 -9.30 -8.10
N PRO A 128 -16.34 -10.59 -8.43
CA PRO A 128 -17.47 -11.32 -9.00
C PRO A 128 -18.56 -11.51 -7.94
N ASN A 129 -19.82 -11.27 -8.31
CA ASN A 129 -21.03 -11.65 -7.56
C ASN A 129 -21.05 -11.30 -6.05
N MET A 130 -21.39 -10.06 -5.70
CA MET A 130 -22.22 -9.84 -4.51
C MET A 130 -23.67 -9.97 -4.94
N SER A 131 -24.13 -11.22 -5.15
CA SER A 131 -25.55 -11.48 -5.34
C SER A 131 -26.27 -11.08 -4.06
N LEU A 132 -26.96 -9.94 -4.06
CA LEU A 132 -28.03 -9.66 -3.11
C LEU A 132 -29.20 -10.58 -3.51
N GLU A 133 -29.12 -11.87 -3.21
CA GLU A 133 -30.36 -12.63 -3.07
C GLU A 133 -30.96 -12.18 -1.73
N PRO A 134 -32.14 -11.54 -1.72
CA PRO A 134 -32.87 -11.39 -0.49
C PRO A 134 -33.28 -12.80 -0.06
N ASP A 135 -32.82 -13.24 1.11
CA ASP A 135 -33.38 -14.39 1.81
C ASP A 135 -34.87 -14.11 2.07
N LEU A 136 -35.72 -14.47 1.13
CA LEU A 136 -37.16 -14.59 1.33
C LEU A 136 -37.40 -15.99 1.91
N GLN A 137 -37.38 -16.07 3.24
CA GLN A 137 -38.09 -17.11 3.99
C GLN A 137 -39.45 -16.59 4.43
#